data_AF-A0AAE0BAD6-F1
#
_entry.id   AF-A0AAE0BAD6-F1
#
_cell.length_a   1.000
_cell.length_b   1.000
_cell.length_c   1.000
_cell.angle_alpha   90.00
_cell.angle_beta   90.00
_cell.angle_gamma   90.00
#
_symmetry.space_group_name_H-M   'P 1'
#
loop_
_entity.id
_entity.type
_entity.pdbx_description
1 polymer ?
#
loop_
_entity_poly.entity_id
_entity_poly.type
_entity_poly.pdbx_seq_one_letter_code
_entity_poly.pdbx_strand_id
1 'polypeptide(L)' 'MNEGAWRRGVNVDEIPFGEIAFSSMTIVLEKLIEDVDKGALCVHHGVIHKKEGYSPSDPMGYELRDYIAMTTTKSAL' A
#
# COMPACT_ATOMS: atom_id res chain seq x y z
N MET A 1 -2.38 2.64 -31.76
CA MET A 1 -1.70 1.96 -30.65
C MET A 1 -1.16 3.04 -29.74
N ASN A 2 -1.67 3.20 -28.52
CA ASN A 2 -1.16 4.20 -27.59
C ASN A 2 -0.79 3.53 -26.26
N GLU A 3 0.46 3.77 -25.87
CA GLU A 3 1.08 3.46 -24.59
C GLU A 3 0.25 4.06 -23.45
N GLY A 4 -0.41 3.22 -22.64
CA GLY A 4 -1.28 3.74 -21.58
C GLY A 4 -2.06 2.72 -20.78
N ALA A 5 -1.72 1.43 -20.86
CA ALA A 5 -2.50 0.37 -20.23
C ALA A 5 -2.43 0.37 -18.68
N TRP A 6 -1.43 1.02 -18.08
CA TRP A 6 -1.22 1.02 -16.62
C TRP A 6 -1.98 2.13 -15.86
N ARG A 7 -2.72 3.02 -16.55
CA ARG A 7 -3.47 4.13 -15.90
C ARG A 7 -4.86 3.74 -15.38
N ARG A 8 -5.22 2.46 -15.35
CA ARG A 8 -6.49 1.99 -14.80
C ARG A 8 -6.20 0.93 -13.76
N GLY A 9 -6.41 1.24 -12.48
CA GLY A 9 -6.32 0.21 -11.45
C GLY A 9 -7.01 0.56 -10.16
N VAL A 10 -6.63 1.68 -9.54
CA VAL A 10 -7.12 2.05 -8.21
C VAL A 10 -7.25 3.57 -8.15
N ASN A 11 -8.48 4.08 -8.02
CA ASN A 11 -8.70 5.42 -7.51
C ASN A 11 -8.48 5.35 -6.00
N VAL A 12 -7.38 5.92 -5.51
CA VAL A 12 -7.01 5.78 -4.10
C VAL A 12 -8.01 6.48 -3.15
N ASP A 13 -8.75 7.47 -3.66
CA ASP A 13 -9.79 8.19 -2.92
C ASP A 13 -11.06 7.34 -2.69
N GLU A 14 -11.24 6.27 -3.47
CA GLU A 14 -12.41 5.40 -3.43
C GLU A 14 -12.14 4.08 -2.66
N ILE A 15 -10.99 3.95 -2.01
CA ILE A 15 -10.65 2.72 -1.26
C ILE A 15 -11.60 2.57 -0.06
N PRO A 16 -12.37 1.46 0.03
CA PRO A 16 -13.32 1.26 1.12
C PRO A 16 -12.61 0.65 2.34
N PHE A 17 -11.81 1.45 3.06
CA PHE A 17 -11.01 0.99 4.21
C PHE A 17 -11.83 0.28 5.30
N GLY A 18 -13.10 0.63 5.47
CA GLY A 18 -14.01 -0.03 6.42
C GLY A 18 -14.50 -1.42 6.00
N GLU A 19 -14.30 -1.81 4.74
CA GLU A 19 -14.86 -3.03 4.14
C GLU A 19 -13.76 -3.99 3.64
N ILE A 20 -12.49 -3.69 3.91
CA ILE A 20 -11.38 -4.57 3.54
C ILE A 20 -11.46 -5.90 4.32
N ALA A 21 -11.26 -7.02 3.63
CA ALA A 21 -11.34 -8.34 4.24
C ALA A 21 -10.17 -8.63 5.21
N PHE A 22 -9.01 -8.02 4.98
CA PHE A 22 -7.80 -8.23 5.77
C PHE A 22 -7.28 -6.89 6.29
N SER A 23 -7.34 -6.68 7.61
CA SER A 23 -6.90 -5.43 8.25
C SER A 23 -5.41 -5.12 8.03
N SER A 24 -4.59 -6.13 7.76
CA SER A 24 -3.17 -5.94 7.38
C SER A 24 -3.00 -5.21 6.05
N MET A 25 -3.98 -5.26 5.15
CA MET A 25 -3.92 -4.60 3.84
C MET A 25 -4.01 -3.08 3.95
N THR A 26 -4.56 -2.53 5.05
CA THR A 26 -4.58 -1.09 5.31
C THR A 26 -3.18 -0.49 5.17
N ILE A 27 -2.18 -1.12 5.80
CA ILE A 27 -0.79 -0.66 5.76
C ILE A 27 -0.26 -0.59 4.32
N VAL A 28 -0.58 -1.59 3.48
CA VAL A 28 -0.12 -1.64 2.09
C VAL A 28 -0.79 -0.54 1.27
N LEU A 29 -2.09 -0.34 1.45
CA LEU A 29 -2.87 0.66 0.73
C LEU A 29 -2.51 2.09 1.14
N GLU A 30 -2.18 2.32 2.42
CA GLU A 30 -1.62 3.59 2.89
C GLU A 30 -0.29 3.91 2.21
N LYS A 31 0.59 2.92 1.98
CA LYS A 31 1.84 3.14 1.23
C LYS A 31 1.59 3.48 -0.24
N LEU A 32 0.58 2.87 -0.86
CA LEU A 32 0.16 3.25 -2.21
C LEU A 32 -0.34 4.71 -2.25
N ILE A 33 -1.14 5.13 -1.28
CA ILE A 33 -1.61 6.53 -1.17
C ILE A 33 -0.41 7.46 -1.03
N GLU A 34 0.51 7.18 -0.10
CA GLU A 34 1.71 7.98 0.11
C GLU A 34 2.54 8.16 -1.18
N ASP A 35 2.66 7.10 -1.99
CA ASP A 35 3.38 7.14 -3.25
C ASP A 35 2.65 7.92 -4.35
N VAL A 36 1.33 7.78 -4.41
CA VAL A 36 0.47 8.54 -5.33
C VAL A 36 0.55 10.03 -4.99
N ASP A 37 0.46 10.39 -3.71
CA ASP A 37 0.57 11.77 -3.24
C ASP A 37 1.95 12.38 -3.52
N LYS A 38 3.01 11.55 -3.43
CA LYS A 38 4.38 11.95 -3.80
C LYS A 38 4.62 12.01 -5.31
N GLY A 39 3.71 11.45 -6.12
CA GLY A 39 3.86 11.32 -7.56
C GLY A 39 4.97 10.36 -8.00
N ALA A 40 5.42 9.46 -7.11
CA ALA A 40 6.51 8.54 -7.36
C ALA A 40 6.24 7.19 -6.68
N LEU A 41 6.12 6.14 -7.49
CA LEU A 41 5.96 4.77 -7.00
C LEU A 41 7.28 4.25 -6.41
N CYS A 42 7.18 3.57 -5.29
CA CYS A 42 8.28 2.93 -4.59
C CYS A 42 8.09 1.40 -4.58
N VAL A 43 9.22 0.69 -4.51
CA VAL A 43 9.23 -0.70 -4.04
C VAL A 43 9.34 -0.65 -2.52
N HIS A 44 8.36 -1.23 -1.85
CA HIS A 44 8.29 -1.34 -0.40
C HIS A 44 8.71 -2.73 0.05
N HIS A 45 9.63 -2.81 1.00
CA HIS A 45 10.00 -4.03 1.70
C HIS A 45 9.80 -3.84 3.20
N GLY A 46 9.20 -4.81 3.87
CA GLY A 46 9.02 -4.79 5.31
C GLY A 46 8.18 -5.99 5.78
N VAL A 47 8.05 -6.13 7.09
CA VAL A 47 7.26 -7.19 7.73
C VAL A 47 6.03 -6.57 8.38
N ILE A 48 4.84 -7.02 7.97
CA ILE A 48 3.59 -6.64 8.64
C ILE A 48 3.39 -7.57 9.83
N HIS A 49 3.53 -7.01 11.03
CA HIS A 49 3.40 -7.72 12.29
C HIS A 49 2.02 -7.50 12.89
N LYS A 50 1.35 -8.57 13.32
CA LYS A 50 0.17 -8.45 14.20
C LYS A 50 0.65 -8.06 15.60
N LYS A 51 0.07 -7.01 16.17
CA LYS A 51 0.32 -6.58 17.55
C LYS A 51 -0.21 -7.62 18.54
N GLU A 52 0.47 -7.73 19.67
CA GLU A 52 0.06 -8.60 20.76
C GLU A 52 -1.20 -8.06 21.44
N GLY A 53 -2.14 -8.94 21.79
CA GLY A 53 -3.44 -8.56 22.38
C GLY A 53 -4.49 -8.06 21.39
N TYR A 54 -4.14 -7.79 20.12
CA TYR A 54 -5.09 -7.34 19.09
C TYR A 54 -5.73 -8.51 18.34
N SER A 55 -7.01 -8.35 17.98
CA SER A 55 -7.72 -9.27 17.10
C SER A 55 -7.14 -9.22 15.68
N PRO A 56 -7.09 -10.35 14.92
CA PRO A 56 -6.73 -10.31 13.50
C PRO A 56 -7.63 -9.41 12.65
N SER A 57 -8.84 -9.11 13.10
CA SER A 57 -9.77 -8.20 12.40
C SER A 57 -9.64 -6.74 12.87
N ASP A 58 -8.80 -6.44 13.85
CA ASP A 58 -8.63 -5.07 14.34
C ASP A 58 -7.91 -4.21 13.28
N PRO A 59 -8.52 -3.12 12.76
CA PRO A 59 -7.90 -2.24 11.78
C PRO A 59 -6.56 -1.64 12.23
N MET A 60 -6.39 -1.42 13.54
CA MET A 60 -5.17 -0.87 14.14
C MET A 60 -4.25 -1.95 14.72
N GLY A 61 -4.61 -3.22 14.55
CA GLY A 61 -3.93 -4.39 15.12
C GLY A 61 -2.64 -4.79 14.42
N TYR A 62 -2.22 -4.05 13.40
CA TYR A 62 -1.01 -4.33 12.63
C TYR A 62 -0.05 -3.15 12.65
N GLU A 63 1.23 -3.45 12.43
CA GLU A 63 2.29 -2.46 12.26
C GLU A 63 3.34 -2.96 11.26
N LEU A 64 4.03 -2.02 10.62
CA LEU A 64 5.08 -2.30 9.67
C LEU A 64 6.44 -2.21 10.36
N ARG A 65 7.22 -3.29 10.30
CA ARG A 65 8.58 -3.39 10.86
C ARG A 65 9.60 -3.65 9.76
N ASP A 66 10.87 -3.40 10.06
CA ASP A 66 12.02 -3.64 9.16
C ASP A 66 11.81 -3.03 7.76
N TYR A 67 11.24 -1.82 7.77
CA TYR A 67 10.71 -1.17 6.57
C TYR A 67 11.76 -0.39 5.80
N ILE A 68 11.81 -0.62 4.50
CA ILE A 68 12.62 0.11 3.52
C ILE A 68 11.74 0.41 2.31
N ALA A 69 11.85 1.63 1.77
CA ALA A 69 11.24 2.02 0.51
C ALA A 69 12.32 2.49 -0.46
N MET A 70 12.24 2.03 -1.70
CA MET A 70 13.13 2.43 -2.79
C MET A 70 12.29 3.06 -3.90
N THR A 71 12.49 4.34 -4.16
CA THR A 71 11.82 5.02 -5.27
C THR A 71 12.17 4.33 -6.58
N THR A 72 11.16 3.94 -7.34
CA THR A 72 11.38 3.40 -8.67
C THR A 72 11.66 4.56 -9.60
N THR A 73 12.89 4.64 -10.12
CA THR A 73 13.12 5.39 -11.33
C THR A 73 12.41 4.67 -12.46
N LYS A 74 11.67 5.41 -13.27
CA LYS A 74 11.04 4.91 -14.49
C LYS A 74 12.14 4.36 -15.41
N SER A 75 12.50 3.08 -15.27
CA SER A 75 13.26 2.40 -16.30
C SER A 75 12.37 2.38 -17.52
N ALA A 76 12.85 2.97 -18.61
CA ALA A 76 12.25 2.84 -19.91
C ALA A 76 12.09 1.35 -20.22
N LEU A 77 10.86 0.84 -20.09
CA LEU A 77 10.40 -0.39 -20.70
C LEU A 77 9.61 0.00 -21.95
#